data_AF-A0A2T7T7U4-F1
#
_entry.id   AF-A0A2T7T7U4-F1
#
_cell.length_a   1.000
_cell.length_b   1.000
_cell.length_c   1.000
_cell.angle_alpha   90.00
_cell.angle_beta   90.00
_cell.angle_gamma   90.00
#
_symmetry.space_group_name_H-M   'P 1'
#
loop_
_entity.id
_entity.type
_entity.pdbx_description
1 polymer ?
#
loop_
_entity_poly.entity_id
_entity_poly.type
_entity_poly.pdbx_seq_one_letter_code
_entity_poly.pdbx_strand_id
1 'polypeptide(L)'
;MPLVRLGTGTSLAPNRPADHNDQDEGLRHQVFLTDTPHLGGGSAQFLAARHRGHACVEDHIRCGKCTGFGRFPSRDFNVNAAWPELTLAAIDLLSWMRVLLLDGELASAEPKKLRYRLLHVVARLTRGGRRLRLRLRLRISATWP
;
A
#
# COMPACT_ATOMS: atom_id res chain seq x y z
N MET A 1 -18.21 -15.31 -21.64
CA MET A 1 -17.59 -14.19 -20.89
C MET A 1 -18.43 -12.94 -21.11
N PRO A 2 -19.00 -12.32 -20.07
CA PRO A 2 -19.78 -11.10 -20.25
C PRO A 2 -18.87 -9.86 -20.16
N LEU A 3 -18.83 -9.07 -21.24
CA LEU A 3 -18.26 -7.73 -21.26
C LEU A 3 -19.31 -6.76 -20.71
N VAL A 4 -19.09 -6.17 -19.55
CA VAL A 4 -19.99 -5.14 -18.99
C VAL A 4 -19.40 -3.77 -19.32
N ARG A 5 -19.98 -3.10 -20.33
CA ARG A 5 -19.67 -1.71 -20.70
C ARG A 5 -20.60 -0.79 -19.93
N LEU A 6 -20.05 0.19 -19.21
CA LEU A 6 -20.84 1.27 -18.61
C LEU A 6 -20.36 2.63 -19.07
N GLY A 7 -21.30 3.42 -19.60
CA GLY A 7 -21.18 4.87 -19.64
C GLY A 7 -21.70 5.42 -18.32
N THR A 8 -20.82 5.84 -17.43
CA THR A 8 -21.18 6.66 -16.27
C THR A 8 -20.58 8.03 -16.46
N GLY A 9 -21.43 9.00 -16.76
CA GLY A 9 -20.99 10.35 -17.06
C GLY A 9 -20.70 11.17 -15.83
N THR A 10 -19.43 11.56 -15.71
CA THR A 10 -18.99 12.63 -14.84
C THR A 10 -18.23 13.63 -15.71
N SER A 11 -18.90 14.73 -16.05
CA SER A 11 -18.34 15.84 -16.82
C SER A 11 -17.12 16.41 -16.08
N LEU A 12 -15.97 16.47 -16.76
CA LEU A 12 -14.71 16.98 -16.21
C LEU A 12 -14.18 18.10 -17.12
N ALA A 13 -13.79 19.21 -16.50
CA ALA A 13 -13.50 20.52 -17.10
C ALA A 13 -12.46 20.53 -18.25
N PRO A 14 -12.49 21.56 -19.14
CA PRO A 14 -12.14 21.43 -20.56
C PRO A 14 -10.65 21.61 -20.93
N ASN A 15 -9.67 21.40 -20.05
CA ASN A 15 -8.28 21.80 -20.38
C ASN A 15 -7.18 20.85 -19.89
N ARG A 16 -7.01 19.70 -20.57
CA ARG A 16 -5.81 18.85 -20.43
C ARG A 16 -5.43 18.22 -21.79
N PRO A 17 -4.14 18.21 -22.20
CA PRO A 17 -3.71 17.66 -23.49
C PRO A 17 -3.92 16.14 -23.57
N ALA A 18 -4.28 15.69 -24.79
CA ALA A 18 -4.92 14.42 -25.12
C ALA A 18 -4.14 13.16 -24.71
N ASP A 19 -4.76 12.35 -23.85
CA ASP A 19 -4.54 10.90 -23.76
C ASP A 19 -5.46 10.18 -24.75
N HIS A 20 -5.07 9.00 -25.24
CA HIS A 20 -5.76 8.14 -26.22
C HIS A 20 -7.15 7.62 -25.77
N ASN A 21 -7.76 8.21 -24.75
CA ASN A 21 -9.10 7.87 -24.32
C ASN A 21 -10.12 8.60 -25.20
N ASP A 22 -10.86 7.83 -26.00
CA ASP A 22 -11.94 8.25 -26.88
C ASP A 22 -12.79 9.37 -26.25
N GLN A 23 -12.73 10.56 -26.85
CA GLN A 23 -13.52 11.74 -26.49
C GLN A 23 -14.71 11.89 -27.43
N ASP A 24 -15.59 10.90 -27.45
CA ASP A 24 -16.96 11.19 -27.83
C ASP A 24 -17.66 11.67 -26.54
N GLU A 25 -17.92 12.98 -26.45
CA GLU A 25 -18.70 13.66 -25.38
C GLU A 25 -18.01 14.01 -24.03
N GLY A 26 -16.69 13.86 -23.89
CA GLY A 26 -15.97 14.28 -22.66
C GLY A 26 -16.19 13.36 -21.46
N LEU A 27 -16.68 12.14 -21.71
CA LEU A 27 -16.91 11.09 -20.72
C LEU A 27 -15.64 10.24 -20.55
N ARG A 28 -15.26 9.94 -19.30
CA ARG A 28 -14.22 8.94 -19.02
C ARG A 28 -14.84 7.55 -18.96
N HIS A 29 -14.63 6.75 -19.99
CA HIS A 29 -15.04 5.35 -19.98
C HIS A 29 -14.12 4.50 -19.10
N GLN A 30 -14.72 3.67 -18.24
CA GLN A 30 -13.99 2.69 -17.44
C GLN A 30 -14.53 1.29 -17.74
N VAL A 31 -13.63 0.39 -18.13
CA VAL A 31 -13.96 -0.99 -18.51
C VAL A 31 -13.42 -1.94 -17.44
N PHE A 32 -14.26 -2.88 -17.00
CA PHE A 32 -13.87 -3.93 -16.07
C PHE A 32 -13.92 -5.29 -16.75
N LEU A 33 -12.81 -6.03 -16.68
CA LEU A 33 -12.76 -7.43 -17.04
C LEU A 33 -12.65 -8.24 -15.74
N THR A 34 -13.63 -9.10 -15.46
CA THR A 34 -13.64 -9.90 -14.24
C THR A 34 -14.30 -11.25 -14.49
N ASP A 35 -13.82 -12.25 -13.75
CA ASP A 35 -14.42 -13.57 -13.57
C ASP A 35 -15.46 -13.59 -12.43
N THR A 36 -15.63 -12.48 -11.69
CA THR A 36 -16.57 -12.40 -10.57
C THR A 36 -18.02 -12.49 -11.07
N PRO A 37 -18.82 -13.47 -10.61
CA PRO A 37 -20.20 -13.61 -11.04
C PRO A 37 -21.04 -12.42 -10.58
N HIS A 38 -22.04 -12.04 -11.40
CA HIS A 38 -22.90 -10.89 -11.10
C HIS A 38 -23.63 -11.03 -9.76
N LEU A 39 -24.14 -12.24 -9.49
CA LEU A 39 -24.78 -12.64 -8.24
C LEU A 39 -23.70 -13.00 -7.20
N GLY A 40 -23.02 -11.99 -6.65
CA GLY A 40 -21.93 -12.21 -5.68
C GLY A 40 -20.84 -11.14 -5.65
N GLY A 41 -21.00 -10.04 -6.40
CA GLY A 41 -20.03 -8.94 -6.44
C GLY A 41 -19.67 -8.48 -7.85
N GLY A 42 -20.19 -9.10 -8.91
CA GLY A 42 -20.01 -8.63 -10.28
C GLY A 42 -20.89 -7.44 -10.66
N SER A 43 -21.49 -6.73 -9.69
CA SER A 43 -22.15 -5.46 -9.99
C SER A 43 -21.08 -4.42 -10.29
N ALA A 44 -21.30 -3.56 -11.28
CA ALA A 44 -20.27 -2.63 -11.69
C ALA A 44 -19.92 -1.59 -10.63
N GLN A 45 -20.89 -1.21 -9.79
CA GLN A 45 -20.66 -0.32 -8.65
C GLN A 45 -19.67 -0.96 -7.65
N PHE A 46 -19.82 -2.26 -7.39
CA PHE A 46 -18.90 -3.00 -6.53
C PHE A 46 -17.51 -3.12 -7.17
N LEU A 47 -17.42 -3.44 -8.46
CA LEU A 47 -16.14 -3.53 -9.17
C LEU A 47 -15.40 -2.19 -9.18
N ALA A 48 -16.11 -1.08 -9.42
CA ALA A 48 -15.54 0.26 -9.35
C ALA A 48 -15.07 0.64 -7.93
N ALA A 49 -15.83 0.26 -6.89
CA ALA A 49 -15.42 0.47 -5.50
C ALA A 49 -14.17 -0.36 -5.14
N ARG A 50 -14.17 -1.65 -5.49
CA ARG A 50 -13.03 -2.56 -5.30
C ARG A 50 -11.78 -2.05 -6.02
N HIS A 51 -11.92 -1.60 -7.26
CA HIS A 51 -10.82 -1.04 -8.03
C HIS A 51 -10.30 0.26 -7.42
N ARG A 52 -11.17 1.14 -6.89
CA ARG A 52 -10.71 2.32 -6.14
C ARG A 52 -9.94 1.93 -4.87
N GLY A 53 -10.32 0.84 -4.21
CA GLY A 53 -9.56 0.26 -3.11
C GLY A 53 -8.15 -0.22 -3.52
N HIS A 54 -7.94 -0.59 -4.79
CA HIS A 54 -6.62 -0.96 -5.31
C HIS A 54 -5.61 0.20 -5.23
N ALA A 55 -6.06 1.45 -5.25
CA ALA A 55 -5.18 2.61 -5.10
C ALA A 55 -4.36 2.57 -3.80
N CYS A 56 -4.90 1.97 -2.73
CA CYS A 56 -4.16 1.77 -1.48
C CYS A 56 -2.97 0.81 -1.66
N VAL A 57 -3.13 -0.23 -2.49
CA VAL A 57 -2.05 -1.17 -2.80
C VAL A 57 -0.96 -0.48 -3.59
N GLU A 58 -1.33 0.31 -4.61
CA GLU A 58 -0.38 1.08 -5.41
C GLU A 58 0.37 2.12 -4.58
N ASP A 59 -0.30 2.78 -3.62
CA ASP A 59 0.35 3.71 -2.71
C ASP A 59 1.36 3.00 -1.77
N HIS A 60 1.06 1.77 -1.34
CA HIS A 60 1.99 0.94 -0.58
C HIS A 60 3.17 0.43 -1.45
N ILE A 61 2.95 0.12 -2.72
CA ILE A 61 4.02 -0.24 -3.66
C ILE A 61 4.95 0.95 -3.91
N ARG A 62 4.40 2.16 -4.08
CA ARG A 62 5.18 3.41 -4.17
C ARG A 62 6.11 3.56 -2.97
N CYS A 63 5.60 3.22 -1.78
CA CYS A 63 6.32 3.23 -0.52
C CYS A 63 7.48 2.21 -0.44
N GLY A 64 7.51 1.18 -1.28
CA GLY A 64 8.57 0.16 -1.31
C GLY A 64 9.97 0.70 -1.63
N LYS A 65 10.08 1.87 -2.26
CA LYS A 65 11.40 2.52 -2.43
C LYS A 65 12.05 2.89 -1.10
N CYS A 66 11.26 3.15 -0.07
CA CYS A 66 11.75 3.45 1.29
C CYS A 66 12.28 2.21 2.02
N THR A 67 11.96 1.00 1.57
CA THR A 67 12.38 -0.27 2.18
C THR A 67 13.59 -0.91 1.49
N GLY A 68 14.13 -0.31 0.43
CA GLY A 68 15.35 -0.78 -0.25
C GLY A 68 15.16 -1.35 -1.65
N PHE A 69 13.93 -1.35 -2.18
CA PHE A 69 13.59 -1.89 -3.50
C PHE A 69 14.29 -1.18 -4.67
N GLY A 70 14.83 0.03 -4.44
CA GLY A 70 15.51 0.83 -5.47
C GLY A 70 17.04 0.69 -5.53
N ARG A 71 17.67 -0.05 -4.61
CA ARG A 71 19.14 -0.16 -4.57
C ARG A 71 19.61 -1.50 -4.02
N PHE A 72 20.31 -2.25 -4.87
CA PHE A 72 20.95 -3.50 -4.46
C PHE A 72 22.21 -3.23 -3.61
N PRO A 73 22.45 -4.04 -2.56
CA PRO A 73 23.52 -3.82 -1.60
C PRO A 73 24.88 -4.35 -2.07
N SER A 74 24.93 -5.29 -3.02
CA SER A 74 26.16 -5.97 -3.43
C SER A 74 26.36 -5.97 -4.95
N ARG A 75 27.58 -6.29 -5.38
CA ARG A 75 27.91 -6.66 -6.76
C ARG A 75 27.67 -8.16 -7.03
N ASP A 76 27.52 -8.96 -5.98
CA ASP A 76 27.28 -10.40 -6.08
C ASP A 76 25.81 -10.72 -6.33
N PHE A 77 25.55 -11.51 -7.37
CA PHE A 77 24.20 -11.89 -7.77
C PHE A 77 23.44 -12.64 -6.67
N ASN A 78 24.07 -13.62 -6.01
CA ASN A 78 23.41 -14.45 -4.99
C ASN A 78 22.91 -13.61 -3.80
N VAL A 79 23.67 -12.60 -3.39
CA VAL A 79 23.27 -11.67 -2.33
C VAL A 79 22.10 -10.80 -2.79
N ASN A 80 22.13 -10.35 -4.04
CA ASN A 80 21.07 -9.54 -4.63
C ASN A 80 19.80 -10.35 -4.93
N ALA A 81 19.88 -11.66 -5.13
CA ALA A 81 18.72 -12.53 -5.31
C ALA A 81 17.88 -12.65 -4.04
N ALA A 82 18.52 -12.71 -2.86
CA ALA A 82 17.83 -12.71 -1.57
C ALA A 82 17.28 -11.31 -1.18
N TRP A 83 17.77 -10.24 -1.81
CA TRP A 83 17.43 -8.87 -1.43
C TRP A 83 15.96 -8.48 -1.68
N PRO A 84 15.34 -8.81 -2.83
CA PRO A 84 13.90 -8.63 -3.04
C PRO A 84 13.05 -9.34 -2.00
N GLU A 85 13.41 -10.57 -1.61
CA GLU A 85 12.65 -11.34 -0.61
C GLU A 85 12.64 -10.63 0.75
N LEU A 86 13.82 -10.16 1.20
CA LEU A 86 13.93 -9.38 2.43
C LEU A 86 13.16 -8.05 2.34
N THR A 87 13.18 -7.41 1.19
CA THR A 87 12.48 -6.15 0.95
C THR A 87 10.97 -6.34 0.97
N LEU A 88 10.46 -7.41 0.37
CA LEU A 88 9.04 -7.77 0.39
C LEU A 88 8.58 -8.11 1.82
N ALA A 89 9.36 -8.91 2.55
CA ALA A 89 9.07 -9.21 3.96
C ALA A 89 9.02 -7.93 4.82
N ALA A 90 9.90 -6.96 4.57
CA ALA A 90 9.85 -5.67 5.26
C ALA A 90 8.59 -4.85 4.93
N ILE A 91 8.12 -4.89 3.67
CA ILE A 91 6.86 -4.22 3.25
C ILE A 91 5.66 -4.88 3.92
N ASP A 92 5.63 -6.21 3.99
CA ASP A 92 4.56 -6.96 4.66
C ASP A 92 4.54 -6.64 6.15
N LEU A 93 5.68 -6.72 6.85
CA LEU A 93 5.77 -6.37 8.26
C LEU A 93 5.32 -4.94 8.55
N LEU A 94 5.66 -4.00 7.67
CA LEU A 94 5.21 -2.61 7.80
C LEU A 94 3.70 -2.47 7.62
N SER A 95 3.12 -3.16 6.64
CA SER A 95 1.67 -3.20 6.41
C SER A 95 0.93 -3.76 7.61
N TRP A 96 1.40 -4.90 8.15
CA TRP A 96 0.80 -5.54 9.31
C TRP A 96 0.95 -4.69 10.58
N MET A 97 2.11 -4.04 10.78
CA MET A 97 2.30 -3.12 11.90
C MET A 97 1.31 -1.95 11.86
N ARG A 98 1.02 -1.41 10.67
CA ARG A 98 0.05 -0.30 10.51
C ARG A 98 -1.39 -0.73 10.80
N VAL A 99 -1.76 -1.97 10.47
CA VAL A 99 -3.11 -2.50 10.69
C VAL A 99 -3.32 -2.98 12.12
N LEU A 100 -2.28 -3.54 12.77
CA LEU A 100 -2.44 -4.21 14.06
C LEU A 100 -1.92 -3.43 15.26
N LEU A 101 -0.92 -2.56 15.07
CA LEU A 101 -0.16 -1.97 16.18
C LEU A 101 -0.27 -0.45 16.26
N LEU A 102 -0.71 0.22 15.19
CA LEU A 102 -0.70 1.67 15.11
C LEU A 102 -2.11 2.21 14.94
N ASP A 103 -2.38 3.32 15.63
CA ASP A 103 -3.63 4.06 15.55
C ASP A 103 -3.36 5.52 15.14
N GLY A 104 -4.41 6.23 14.74
CA GLY A 104 -4.36 7.67 14.45
C GLY A 104 -3.37 8.05 13.34
N GLU A 105 -2.58 9.10 13.57
CA GLU A 105 -1.65 9.64 12.56
C GLU A 105 -0.53 8.68 12.15
N LEU A 106 -0.17 7.72 13.01
CA LEU A 106 0.91 6.77 12.72
C LEU A 106 0.42 5.63 11.82
N ALA A 107 -0.86 5.27 11.89
CA ALA A 107 -1.44 4.26 10.99
C ALA A 107 -1.43 4.74 9.53
N SER A 108 -1.65 6.04 9.28
CA SER A 108 -1.64 6.65 7.94
C SER A 108 -0.28 7.22 7.51
N ALA A 109 0.72 7.23 8.39
CA ALA A 109 2.03 7.82 8.11
C ALA A 109 2.82 7.09 7.01
N GLU A 110 3.57 7.85 6.22
CA GLU A 110 4.52 7.26 5.26
C GLU A 110 5.65 6.47 5.98
N PRO A 111 6.20 5.41 5.35
CA PRO A 111 7.26 4.59 5.92
C PRO A 111 8.46 5.39 6.43
N LYS A 112 8.78 6.50 5.76
CA LYS A 112 9.89 7.38 6.16
C LYS A 112 9.62 8.01 7.53
N LYS A 113 8.40 8.49 7.79
CA LYS A 113 7.98 9.03 9.10
C LYS A 113 8.04 7.94 10.17
N LEU A 114 7.55 6.73 9.87
CA LEU A 114 7.63 5.58 10.78
C LEU A 114 9.06 5.16 11.08
N ARG A 115 9.95 5.21 10.08
CA ARG A 115 11.38 4.90 10.25
C ARG A 115 12.00 5.79 11.31
N TYR A 116 11.83 7.11 11.23
CA TYR A 116 12.45 8.03 12.17
C TYR A 116 11.74 8.10 13.52
N ARG A 117 10.41 7.94 13.56
CA ARG A 117 9.63 8.09 14.81
C ARG A 117 9.54 6.82 15.65
N LEU A 118 9.57 5.64 15.04
CA LEU A 118 9.36 4.36 15.73
C LEU A 118 10.52 3.39 15.50
N LEU A 119 10.86 3.13 14.23
CA LEU A 119 11.78 2.02 13.90
C LEU A 119 13.27 2.36 14.12
N HIS A 120 13.61 3.63 14.29
CA HIS A 120 14.95 4.09 14.65
C HIS A 120 15.19 4.11 16.16
N VAL A 121 14.14 3.90 16.97
CA VAL A 121 14.26 3.88 18.43
C VAL A 121 14.93 2.57 18.86
N VAL A 122 15.95 2.67 19.70
CA VAL A 122 16.62 1.50 20.28
C VAL A 122 15.64 0.73 21.15
N ALA A 123 15.38 -0.53 20.79
CA ALA A 123 14.56 -1.46 21.55
C ALA A 123 15.34 -2.72 21.91
N ARG A 124 15.04 -3.30 23.06
CA ARG A 124 15.57 -4.60 23.50
C ARG A 124 14.44 -5.61 23.51
N LEU A 125 14.58 -6.66 22.72
CA LEU A 125 13.69 -7.81 22.76
C LEU A 125 14.12 -8.73 23.91
N THR A 126 13.24 -8.95 24.88
CA THR A 126 13.49 -9.83 26.03
C THR A 126 12.51 -10.99 26.02
N ARG A 127 13.01 -12.20 26.28
CA ARG A 127 12.19 -13.42 26.36
C ARG A 127 12.15 -13.89 27.81
N GLY A 128 10.97 -14.09 28.37
CA GLY A 128 10.82 -14.55 29.75
C GLY A 128 9.41 -15.07 30.03
N GLY A 129 9.30 -16.16 30.78
CA GLY A 129 8.00 -16.76 31.15
C GLY A 129 7.12 -17.09 29.94
N ARG A 130 7.70 -17.65 28.87
CA ARG A 130 7.05 -17.93 27.58
C ARG A 130 6.48 -16.70 26.86
N ARG A 131 6.84 -15.47 27.26
CA ARG A 131 6.44 -14.22 26.59
C ARG A 131 7.64 -13.50 25.97
N LEU A 132 7.42 -12.90 24.80
CA LEU A 132 8.32 -11.94 24.18
C LEU A 132 7.89 -10.52 24.60
N ARG A 133 8.83 -9.74 25.12
CA ARG A 133 8.60 -8.36 25.57
C ARG A 133 9.58 -7.44 24.87
N LEU A 134 9.08 -6.54 24.04
CA LEU A 134 9.87 -5.46 23.45
C LEU A 134 9.96 -4.31 24.46
N ARG A 135 11.16 -4.03 24.95
CA ARG A 135 11.44 -2.91 25.86
C ARG A 135 12.11 -1.80 25.08
N LEU A 136 11.39 -0.72 24.85
CA LEU A 136 11.95 0.49 24.24
C LEU A 136 12.86 1.17 25.27
N ARG A 137 14.08 1.53 24.85
CA ARG A 137 15.08 2.13 25.75
C ARG A 137 14.79 3.62 26.01
N LEU A 138 14.05 4.24 25.10
CA LEU A 138 13.48 5.57 25.30
C LEU A 138 12.19 5.44 26.11
N ARG A 139 12.09 6.18 27.22
CA ARG A 139 10.85 6.36 27.97
C ARG A 139 9.93 7.22 27.10
N ILE A 140 9.17 6.58 26.22
CA ILE A 140 8.17 7.26 25.39
C ILE A 140 7.20 7.93 26.37
N SER A 141 7.18 9.27 26.38
CA SER A 141 6.24 10.04 27.19
C SER A 141 4.82 9.62 26.84
N ALA A 142 3.91 9.60 27.82
CA ALA A 142 2.49 9.30 27.59
C ALA A 142 1.84 10.24 26.54
N THR A 143 2.48 11.37 26.24
CA THR A 143 2.08 12.37 25.26
C THR A 143 2.77 12.23 23.89
N TRP A 144 3.46 11.12 23.64
CA TRP A 144 4.01 10.85 22.31
C TRP A 144 2.86 10.73 21.29
N PRO A 145 2.86 11.50 20.18
CA PRO A 145 1.80 11.43 19.18
C PRO A 145 1.84 10.15 18.36
#